data_AF-A0A1D2U682-F1
#
_entry.id   AF-A0A1D2U682-F1
#
_cell.length_a   1.000
_cell.length_b   1.000
_cell.length_c   1.000
_cell.angle_alpha   90.00
_cell.angle_beta   90.00
_cell.angle_gamma   90.00
#
_symmetry.space_group_name_H-M   'P 1'
#
loop_
_entity.id
_entity.type
_entity.pdbx_description
1 polymer ?
#
loop_
_entity_poly.entity_id
_entity_poly.type
_entity_poly.pdbx_seq_one_letter_code
_entity_poly.pdbx_strand_id
1 'polypeptide(L)'
;MRPVAPLLALLLGLCGPLAWAAPTATSPVVPEAVQGVALSAVSDPEAASGSLRMALAPGGQMLAASNGAAAWLYLREARRRFAVTPVGGRRDRHDMGAVASIEGLRWGLDGRLYVWARLFNGAEQIYAADRGGALGPVLRVPERWPDEDDALADRYPVPDPDNAYDIHANARHIVWRQNLGHGSMALMAAEPGGAPRQLARGGWELEDALFDAAASHVIYASAEGVVVQGLAPGAPPVMIAGTRGADQPLSFDAASRWLALRRARGGCDAAVANPSGEHVCLLRLPPAGK
;
A
#
# COMPACT_ATOMS: atom_id res chain seq x y z
N MET A 1 10.73 -31.48 85.69
CA MET A 1 10.45 -30.24 84.94
C MET A 1 11.33 -30.26 83.71
N ARG A 2 10.75 -30.52 82.54
CA ARG A 2 11.44 -30.72 81.25
C ARG A 2 11.25 -29.48 80.37
N PRO A 3 12.23 -29.10 79.53
CA PRO A 3 12.21 -27.83 78.80
C PRO A 3 11.27 -27.89 77.59
N VAL A 4 10.67 -26.72 77.31
CA VAL A 4 9.83 -26.42 76.14
C VAL A 4 10.73 -26.04 74.98
N ALA A 5 10.56 -26.69 73.83
CA ALA A 5 11.15 -26.28 72.55
C ALA A 5 10.18 -25.35 71.79
N PRO A 6 10.64 -24.31 71.08
CA PRO A 6 9.77 -23.50 70.24
C PRO A 6 9.62 -24.14 68.85
N LEU A 7 8.38 -24.32 68.42
CA LEU A 7 8.04 -24.66 67.03
C LEU A 7 8.12 -23.37 66.19
N LEU A 8 9.11 -23.29 65.30
CA LEU A 8 9.18 -22.26 64.26
C LEU A 8 8.22 -22.65 63.13
N ALA A 9 7.18 -21.83 62.88
CA ALA A 9 6.31 -21.98 61.72
C ALA A 9 6.94 -21.26 60.52
N LEU A 10 7.42 -22.02 59.53
CA LEU A 10 7.78 -21.49 58.22
C LEU A 10 6.50 -21.31 57.38
N LEU A 11 6.10 -20.06 57.15
CA LEU A 11 5.18 -19.67 56.08
C LEU A 11 5.99 -19.55 54.77
N LEU A 12 6.00 -20.61 53.97
CA LEU A 12 6.47 -20.55 52.58
C LEU A 12 5.37 -19.96 51.70
N GLY A 13 5.57 -18.70 51.32
CA GLY A 13 4.75 -18.01 50.31
C GLY A 13 4.90 -18.68 48.95
N LEU A 14 3.77 -19.12 48.40
CA LEU A 14 3.63 -19.57 47.02
C LEU A 14 3.69 -18.33 46.09
N CYS A 15 4.90 -17.89 45.75
CA CYS A 15 5.12 -17.08 44.55
C CYS A 15 5.13 -18.02 43.34
N GLY A 16 3.95 -18.28 42.77
CA GLY A 16 3.86 -18.90 41.44
C GLY A 16 4.34 -17.90 40.38
N PRO A 17 5.20 -18.30 39.43
CA PRO A 17 5.58 -17.41 38.34
C PRO A 17 4.34 -17.13 37.48
N LEU A 18 4.01 -15.84 37.33
CA LEU A 18 3.20 -15.34 36.23
C LEU A 18 3.92 -15.72 34.92
N ALA A 19 3.50 -16.84 34.32
CA ALA A 19 3.92 -17.21 33.00
C ALA A 19 3.35 -16.18 32.03
N TRP A 20 4.18 -15.22 31.64
CA TRP A 20 3.89 -14.37 30.49
C TRP A 20 3.84 -15.30 29.27
N ALA A 21 2.64 -15.57 28.79
CA ALA A 21 2.47 -16.25 27.51
C ALA A 21 3.09 -15.32 26.46
N ALA A 22 4.23 -15.73 25.90
CA ALA A 22 4.80 -15.07 24.74
C ALA A 22 3.72 -15.04 23.64
N PRO A 23 3.53 -13.91 22.93
CA PRO A 23 2.61 -13.88 21.81
C PRO A 23 3.00 -15.00 20.84
N THR A 24 2.04 -15.88 20.53
CA THR A 24 2.22 -16.91 19.50
C THR A 24 2.68 -16.22 18.23
N ALA A 25 3.92 -16.48 17.83
CA ALA A 25 4.50 -15.91 16.62
C ALA A 25 3.69 -16.41 15.41
N THR A 26 2.84 -15.54 14.86
CA THR A 26 2.16 -15.82 13.60
C THR A 26 3.21 -15.97 12.52
N SER A 27 3.16 -17.07 11.76
CA SER A 27 4.13 -17.30 10.68
C SER A 27 4.01 -16.19 9.62
N PRO A 28 5.14 -15.66 9.13
CA PRO A 28 5.11 -14.57 8.14
C PRO A 28 4.48 -15.03 6.83
N VAL A 29 3.86 -14.10 6.10
CA VAL A 29 3.38 -14.34 4.72
C VAL A 29 4.60 -14.44 3.81
N VAL A 30 4.88 -15.63 3.28
CA VAL A 30 6.00 -15.85 2.36
C VAL A 30 5.54 -15.60 0.92
N PRO A 31 6.12 -14.63 0.19
CA PRO A 31 5.82 -14.46 -1.22
C PRO A 31 6.16 -15.71 -2.04
N GLU A 32 5.29 -16.07 -2.97
CA GLU A 32 5.52 -17.18 -3.91
C GLU A 32 6.52 -16.83 -5.01
N ALA A 33 6.62 -15.54 -5.33
CA ALA A 33 7.55 -15.01 -6.31
C ALA A 33 8.01 -13.61 -5.91
N VAL A 34 9.25 -13.30 -6.24
CA VAL A 34 9.85 -11.98 -6.05
C VAL A 34 10.53 -11.59 -7.35
N GLN A 35 10.31 -10.36 -7.79
CA GLN A 35 10.96 -9.77 -8.94
C GLN A 35 11.41 -8.36 -8.58
N GLY A 36 12.73 -8.11 -8.62
CA GLY A 36 13.26 -6.76 -8.57
C GLY A 36 13.18 -6.03 -9.92
N VAL A 37 12.81 -4.76 -9.87
CA VAL A 37 12.84 -3.84 -11.01
C VAL A 37 13.53 -2.56 -10.55
N ALA A 38 14.58 -2.14 -11.24
CA ALA A 38 15.24 -0.87 -10.94
C ALA A 38 14.23 0.28 -11.09
N LEU A 39 14.25 1.28 -10.19
CA LEU A 39 13.31 2.41 -10.28
C LEU A 39 13.40 3.10 -11.65
N SER A 40 14.61 3.24 -12.21
CA SER A 40 14.86 3.81 -13.53
C SER A 40 14.22 3.03 -14.69
N ALA A 41 13.86 1.77 -14.49
CA ALA A 41 13.18 0.95 -15.49
C ALA A 41 11.66 1.22 -15.53
N VAL A 42 11.10 1.84 -14.49
CA VAL A 42 9.65 2.13 -14.39
C VAL A 42 9.35 3.63 -14.36
N SER A 43 10.27 4.46 -13.87
CA SER A 43 10.12 5.91 -13.74
C SER A 43 11.47 6.58 -13.96
N ASP A 44 11.50 7.86 -14.33
CA ASP A 44 12.78 8.58 -14.39
C ASP A 44 13.29 8.93 -12.98
N PRO A 45 14.60 8.82 -12.72
CA PRO A 45 15.19 8.91 -11.39
C PRO A 45 15.29 10.33 -10.83
N GLU A 46 15.12 11.38 -11.67
CA GLU A 46 15.12 12.78 -11.20
C GLU A 46 13.85 13.17 -10.42
N ALA A 47 12.94 12.23 -10.23
CA ALA A 47 11.78 12.35 -9.36
C ALA A 47 12.19 12.76 -7.94
N ALA A 48 11.57 13.81 -7.39
CA ALA A 48 11.59 14.01 -5.96
C ALA A 48 11.01 12.75 -5.30
N SER A 49 11.74 12.15 -4.36
CA SER A 49 11.43 10.88 -3.72
C SER A 49 10.05 10.79 -3.05
N GLY A 50 9.30 11.89 -2.95
CA GLY A 50 7.99 11.98 -2.28
C GLY A 50 6.75 11.89 -3.18
N SER A 51 6.88 11.78 -4.51
CA SER A 51 5.72 11.80 -5.45
C SER A 51 5.54 10.52 -6.27
N LEU A 52 6.24 9.44 -5.89
CA LEU A 52 6.17 8.19 -6.63
C LEU A 52 4.82 7.50 -6.38
N ARG A 53 3.99 7.42 -7.41
CA ARG A 53 2.73 6.67 -7.40
C ARG A 53 2.82 5.49 -8.34
N MET A 54 2.16 4.38 -8.00
CA MET A 54 2.10 3.20 -8.86
C MET A 54 0.69 2.64 -8.95
N ALA A 55 0.39 2.01 -10.08
CA ALA A 55 -0.84 1.24 -10.26
C ALA A 55 -0.55 -0.03 -11.04
N LEU A 56 -0.71 -1.19 -10.41
CA LEU A 56 -0.67 -2.49 -11.07
C LEU A 56 -1.94 -2.70 -11.90
N ALA A 57 -1.77 -3.13 -13.15
CA ALA A 57 -2.89 -3.53 -13.98
C ALA A 57 -3.54 -4.81 -13.41
N PRO A 58 -4.86 -5.02 -13.65
CA PRO A 58 -5.48 -6.31 -13.40
C PRO A 58 -4.71 -7.45 -14.09
N GLY A 59 -4.45 -8.53 -13.37
CA GLY A 59 -3.60 -9.64 -13.82
C GLY A 59 -2.09 -9.40 -13.61
N GLY A 60 -1.72 -8.21 -13.12
CA GLY A 60 -0.37 -7.84 -12.69
C GLY A 60 0.66 -7.71 -13.79
N GLN A 61 0.31 -7.78 -15.08
CA GLN A 61 1.28 -7.83 -16.19
C GLN A 61 1.91 -6.48 -16.56
N MET A 62 1.27 -5.39 -16.14
CA MET A 62 1.72 -4.04 -16.40
C MET A 62 1.72 -3.22 -15.11
N LEU A 63 2.64 -2.28 -15.02
CA LEU A 63 2.81 -1.38 -13.89
C LEU A 63 2.87 0.05 -14.41
N ALA A 64 1.89 0.86 -14.03
CA ALA A 64 1.97 2.30 -14.20
C ALA A 64 2.81 2.89 -13.08
N ALA A 65 3.64 3.88 -13.40
CA ALA A 65 4.38 4.65 -12.42
C ALA A 65 4.31 6.14 -12.77
N SER A 66 4.24 7.00 -11.76
CA SER A 66 4.31 8.44 -11.92
C SER A 66 5.28 9.03 -10.91
N ASN A 67 6.04 10.03 -11.34
CA ASN A 67 6.88 10.84 -10.45
C ASN A 67 6.24 12.18 -10.09
N GLY A 68 4.94 12.33 -10.31
CA GLY A 68 4.21 13.57 -10.10
C GLY A 68 4.30 14.56 -11.26
N ALA A 69 5.25 14.46 -12.19
CA ALA A 69 5.36 15.35 -13.36
C ALA A 69 5.10 14.61 -14.69
N ALA A 70 5.37 13.31 -14.73
CA ALA A 70 5.05 12.46 -15.87
C ALA A 70 4.65 11.06 -15.39
N ALA A 71 3.98 10.32 -16.27
CA ALA A 71 3.61 8.94 -16.06
C ALA A 71 4.19 8.03 -17.14
N TRP A 72 4.52 6.80 -16.74
CA TRP A 72 5.05 5.75 -17.58
C TRP A 72 4.25 4.47 -17.39
N LEU A 73 4.26 3.63 -18.42
CA LEU A 73 3.72 2.28 -18.38
C LEU A 73 4.85 1.29 -18.63
N TYR A 74 5.06 0.39 -17.67
CA TYR A 74 6.04 -0.69 -17.73
C TYR A 74 5.34 -2.02 -18.01
N LEU A 75 5.76 -2.68 -19.09
CA LEU A 75 5.37 -4.05 -19.43
C LEU A 75 6.36 -5.02 -18.79
N ARG A 76 5.91 -5.82 -17.82
CA ARG A 76 6.80 -6.64 -16.99
C ARG A 76 7.52 -7.74 -17.77
N GLU A 77 6.78 -8.50 -18.57
CA GLU A 77 7.34 -9.62 -19.35
C GLU A 77 8.30 -9.11 -20.42
N ALA A 78 7.89 -8.06 -21.15
CA ALA A 78 8.70 -7.45 -22.20
C ALA A 78 9.85 -6.59 -21.64
N ARG A 79 9.87 -6.34 -20.32
CA ARG A 79 10.77 -5.42 -19.63
C ARG A 79 10.91 -4.08 -20.34
N ARG A 80 9.79 -3.57 -20.86
CA ARG A 80 9.75 -2.39 -21.71
C ARG A 80 8.92 -1.31 -21.05
N ARG A 81 9.43 -0.08 -21.11
CA ARG A 81 8.77 1.14 -20.63
C ARG A 81 8.44 2.05 -21.79
N PHE A 82 7.33 2.76 -21.69
CA PHE A 82 7.05 3.93 -22.52
C PHE A 82 6.39 5.01 -21.68
N ALA A 83 6.61 6.27 -22.08
CA ALA A 83 5.94 7.41 -21.47
C ALA A 83 4.47 7.44 -21.90
N VAL A 84 3.58 7.64 -20.95
CA VAL A 84 2.13 7.77 -21.16
C VAL A 84 1.76 9.23 -21.37
N THR A 85 2.40 10.11 -20.61
CA THR A 85 2.31 11.56 -20.77
C THR A 85 3.54 12.10 -21.50
N PRO A 86 3.47 13.30 -22.11
CA PRO A 86 4.65 14.00 -22.58
C PRO A 86 5.68 14.12 -21.44
N VAL A 87 6.95 13.79 -21.74
CA VAL A 87 8.06 13.95 -20.81
C VAL A 87 8.70 15.29 -21.13
N GLY A 88 8.33 16.32 -20.36
CA GLY A 88 8.91 17.65 -20.53
C GLY A 88 10.36 17.69 -20.06
N GLY A 89 11.21 18.42 -20.78
CA GLY A 89 12.52 18.84 -20.27
C GLY A 89 12.40 20.03 -19.33
N ARG A 90 13.48 20.37 -18.60
CA ARG A 90 13.52 21.55 -17.71
C ARG A 90 13.12 22.88 -18.38
N ARG A 91 13.21 22.97 -19.72
CA ARG A 91 12.87 24.16 -20.52
C ARG A 91 11.36 24.30 -20.79
N ASP A 92 10.57 23.26 -20.56
CA ASP A 92 9.15 23.22 -20.90
C ASP A 92 8.26 23.76 -19.77
N ARG A 93 8.85 24.22 -18.64
CA ARG A 93 8.12 24.88 -17.54
C ARG A 93 7.46 26.21 -17.94
N HIS A 94 7.80 26.74 -19.10
CA HIS A 94 7.15 27.92 -19.68
C HIS A 94 6.13 27.55 -20.78
N ASP A 95 6.01 26.28 -21.14
CA ASP A 95 4.94 25.81 -22.01
C ASP A 95 3.68 25.59 -21.18
N MET A 96 2.71 26.46 -21.41
CA MET A 96 1.41 26.44 -20.73
C MET A 96 0.60 25.18 -21.07
N GLY A 97 0.94 24.46 -22.14
CA GLY A 97 0.37 23.16 -22.50
C GLY A 97 1.10 21.94 -21.92
N ALA A 98 2.24 22.13 -21.24
CA ALA A 98 2.97 21.04 -20.62
C ALA A 98 2.31 20.56 -19.33
N VAL A 99 2.56 19.29 -18.98
CA VAL A 99 2.09 18.68 -17.73
C VAL A 99 2.79 19.33 -16.54
N ALA A 100 2.00 19.92 -15.65
CA ALA A 100 2.46 20.50 -14.38
C ALA A 100 2.45 19.47 -13.25
N SER A 101 1.38 18.68 -13.16
CA SER A 101 1.26 17.61 -12.17
C SER A 101 0.45 16.42 -12.69
N ILE A 102 0.78 15.23 -12.18
CA ILE A 102 -0.06 14.04 -12.30
C ILE A 102 -0.91 13.94 -11.04
N GLU A 103 -2.22 13.98 -11.22
CA GLU A 103 -3.20 13.95 -10.12
C GLU A 103 -3.66 12.52 -9.81
N GLY A 104 -3.67 11.62 -10.79
CA GLY A 104 -4.13 10.25 -10.58
C GLY A 104 -3.71 9.26 -11.66
N LEU A 105 -3.67 7.98 -11.28
CA LEU A 105 -3.46 6.82 -12.14
C LEU A 105 -4.59 5.83 -11.86
N ARG A 106 -5.30 5.36 -12.88
CA ARG A 106 -6.36 4.35 -12.69
C ARG A 106 -6.49 3.42 -13.88
N TRP A 107 -6.73 2.14 -13.59
CA TRP A 107 -7.01 1.13 -14.60
C TRP A 107 -8.51 1.04 -14.84
N GLY A 108 -8.91 1.12 -16.11
CA GLY A 108 -10.27 0.82 -16.53
C GLY A 108 -10.51 -0.69 -16.64
N LEU A 109 -11.78 -1.09 -16.59
CA LEU A 109 -12.20 -2.48 -16.85
C LEU A 109 -11.89 -2.93 -18.29
N ASP A 110 -11.65 -1.98 -19.19
CA ASP A 110 -11.21 -2.19 -20.57
C ASP A 110 -9.70 -2.53 -20.68
N GLY A 111 -8.99 -2.61 -19.55
CA GLY A 111 -7.55 -2.90 -19.51
C GLY A 111 -6.66 -1.72 -19.92
N ARG A 112 -7.22 -0.50 -20.00
CA ARG A 112 -6.47 0.72 -20.28
C ARG A 112 -6.10 1.45 -18.99
N LEU A 113 -4.92 2.03 -19.00
CA LEU A 113 -4.49 3.00 -18.00
C LEU A 113 -5.01 4.37 -18.40
N TYR A 114 -5.61 5.07 -17.44
CA TYR A 114 -5.98 6.48 -17.53
C TYR A 114 -5.14 7.29 -16.54
N VAL A 115 -4.61 8.42 -17.00
CA VAL A 115 -3.74 9.32 -16.24
C VAL A 115 -4.35 10.71 -16.25
N TRP A 116 -4.73 11.20 -15.07
CA TRP A 116 -5.21 12.57 -14.89
C TRP A 116 -4.02 13.47 -14.65
N ALA A 117 -3.90 14.50 -15.48
CA ALA A 117 -2.84 15.48 -15.41
C ALA A 117 -3.43 16.89 -15.35
N ARG A 118 -2.80 17.76 -14.57
CA ARG A 118 -3.02 19.20 -14.62
C ARG A 118 -1.90 19.83 -15.43
N LEU A 119 -2.26 20.72 -16.36
CA LEU A 119 -1.32 21.46 -17.20
C LEU A 119 -0.92 22.78 -16.52
N PHE A 120 0.17 23.41 -16.99
CA PHE A 120 0.62 24.70 -16.43
C PHE A 120 -0.36 25.86 -16.62
N ASN A 121 -1.26 25.78 -17.61
CA ASN A 121 -2.38 26.71 -17.76
C ASN A 121 -3.56 26.43 -16.80
N GLY A 122 -3.45 25.43 -15.93
CA GLY A 122 -4.50 25.02 -15.00
C GLY A 122 -5.57 24.11 -15.60
N ALA A 123 -5.55 23.85 -16.91
CA ALA A 123 -6.48 22.92 -17.54
C ALA A 123 -6.18 21.47 -17.12
N GLU A 124 -7.23 20.65 -17.11
CA GLU A 124 -7.11 19.22 -16.87
C GLU A 124 -7.05 18.46 -18.20
N GLN A 125 -6.16 17.48 -18.27
CA GLN A 125 -5.98 16.63 -19.43
C GLN A 125 -5.88 15.17 -18.97
N ILE A 126 -6.64 14.30 -19.63
CA ILE A 126 -6.56 12.86 -19.42
C ILE A 126 -5.74 12.26 -20.54
N TYR A 127 -4.76 11.43 -20.19
CA TYR A 127 -3.99 10.60 -21.12
C TYR A 127 -4.35 9.13 -20.93
N ALA A 128 -4.24 8.35 -22.00
CA ALA A 128 -4.49 6.91 -21.94
C ALA A 128 -3.31 6.10 -22.50
N ALA A 129 -3.19 4.87 -22.01
CA ALA A 129 -2.24 3.88 -22.51
C ALA A 129 -2.77 2.45 -22.32
N ASP A 130 -2.23 1.52 -23.10
CA ASP A 130 -2.51 0.09 -22.96
C ASP A 130 -1.25 -0.74 -23.27
N ARG A 131 -1.40 -2.07 -23.39
CA ARG A 131 -0.28 -2.98 -23.71
C ARG A 131 0.44 -2.60 -25.02
N GLY A 132 -0.25 -1.98 -25.96
CA GLY A 132 0.27 -1.53 -27.24
C GLY A 132 1.15 -0.28 -27.15
N GLY A 133 0.90 0.58 -26.16
CA GLY A 133 1.65 1.83 -26.02
C GLY A 133 0.81 2.97 -25.44
N ALA A 134 1.34 4.18 -25.56
CA ALA A 134 0.58 5.40 -25.30
C ALA A 134 -0.46 5.61 -26.39
N LEU A 135 -1.68 5.95 -25.99
CA LEU A 135 -2.78 6.34 -26.87
C LEU A 135 -2.91 7.87 -27.01
N GLY A 136 -2.26 8.60 -26.10
CA GLY A 136 -2.28 10.07 -26.06
C GLY A 136 -3.47 10.63 -25.29
N PRO A 137 -3.79 11.92 -25.50
CA PRO A 137 -4.93 12.59 -24.88
C PRO A 137 -6.27 11.93 -25.22
N VAL A 138 -7.16 11.80 -24.23
CA VAL A 138 -8.52 11.30 -24.40
C VAL A 138 -9.54 12.25 -23.79
N LEU A 139 -10.74 12.30 -24.37
CA LEU A 139 -11.86 13.14 -23.91
C LEU A 139 -12.86 12.40 -23.03
N ARG A 140 -12.79 11.06 -22.99
CA ARG A 140 -13.73 10.22 -22.27
C ARG A 140 -12.98 9.12 -21.54
N VAL A 141 -13.48 8.82 -20.35
CA VAL A 141 -13.07 7.69 -19.53
C VAL A 141 -14.27 6.77 -19.32
N PRO A 142 -14.06 5.52 -18.87
CA PRO A 142 -15.16 4.64 -18.48
C PRO A 142 -16.05 5.31 -17.42
N GLU A 143 -17.36 5.08 -17.51
CA GLU A 143 -18.35 5.60 -16.54
C GLU A 143 -18.33 4.87 -15.20
N ARG A 144 -17.67 3.70 -15.13
CA ARG A 144 -17.54 2.89 -13.91
C ARG A 144 -16.11 2.43 -13.74
N TRP A 145 -15.64 2.47 -12.50
CA TRP A 145 -14.32 1.99 -12.12
C TRP A 145 -14.39 0.71 -11.29
N PRO A 146 -13.31 -0.09 -11.25
CA PRO A 146 -13.28 -1.33 -10.48
C PRO A 146 -13.46 -1.14 -8.97
N ASP A 147 -13.07 0.04 -8.45
CA ASP A 147 -12.97 0.32 -7.01
C ASP A 147 -14.07 1.27 -6.48
N GLU A 148 -15.08 1.60 -7.30
CA GLU A 148 -16.21 2.46 -6.90
C GLU A 148 -17.22 1.69 -6.05
N ASP A 149 -16.93 1.57 -4.75
CA ASP A 149 -17.85 1.07 -3.72
C ASP A 149 -18.31 2.21 -2.77
N ASP A 150 -18.37 3.46 -3.25
CA ASP A 150 -18.81 4.63 -2.48
C ASP A 150 -20.18 4.40 -1.80
N ALA A 151 -21.10 3.73 -2.49
CA ALA A 151 -22.42 3.38 -1.96
C ALA A 151 -22.38 2.38 -0.78
N LEU A 152 -21.28 1.64 -0.61
CA LEU A 152 -21.06 0.82 0.58
C LEU A 152 -20.51 1.66 1.72
N ALA A 153 -19.61 2.61 1.45
CA ALA A 153 -19.03 3.49 2.47
C ALA A 153 -20.10 4.31 3.20
N ASP A 154 -21.14 4.78 2.49
CA ASP A 154 -22.29 5.52 3.06
C ASP A 154 -23.05 4.74 4.16
N ARG A 155 -22.90 3.42 4.23
CA ARG A 155 -23.57 2.56 5.22
C ARG A 155 -22.86 2.51 6.56
N TYR A 156 -21.68 3.13 6.67
CA TYR A 156 -20.83 3.06 7.84
C TYR A 156 -20.69 4.43 8.51
N PRO A 157 -20.85 4.53 9.84
CA PRO A 157 -20.53 5.75 10.56
C PRO A 157 -19.01 5.88 10.70
N VAL A 158 -18.38 6.71 9.86
CA VAL A 158 -16.99 7.13 10.03
C VAL A 158 -16.96 8.27 11.07
N PRO A 159 -16.34 8.07 12.25
CA PRO A 159 -16.20 9.15 13.22
C PRO A 159 -15.27 10.23 12.66
N ASP A 160 -15.66 11.49 12.82
CA ASP A 160 -14.88 12.64 12.38
C ASP A 160 -14.49 12.57 10.88
N PRO A 161 -15.48 12.65 9.98
CA PRO A 161 -15.27 12.49 8.53
C PRO A 161 -14.33 13.57 7.95
N ASP A 162 -14.22 14.73 8.61
CA ASP A 162 -13.33 15.81 8.18
C ASP A 162 -11.84 15.44 8.31
N ASN A 163 -11.53 14.44 9.15
CA ASN A 163 -10.19 13.92 9.36
C ASN A 163 -10.03 12.47 8.86
N ALA A 164 -11.01 11.96 8.11
CA ALA A 164 -10.95 10.65 7.48
C ALA A 164 -10.54 10.76 6.01
N TYR A 165 -9.62 9.90 5.59
CA TYR A 165 -9.04 9.88 4.25
C TYR A 165 -9.09 8.48 3.66
N ASP A 166 -9.21 8.41 2.33
CA ASP A 166 -9.15 7.20 1.51
C ASP A 166 -9.94 6.04 2.13
N ILE A 167 -11.23 6.32 2.24
CA ILE A 167 -12.23 5.40 2.76
C ILE A 167 -12.49 4.34 1.71
N HIS A 168 -12.35 3.08 2.11
CA HIS A 168 -12.68 1.93 1.27
C HIS A 168 -13.61 1.00 2.03
N ALA A 169 -14.53 0.36 1.32
CA ALA A 169 -15.45 -0.59 1.92
C ALA A 169 -15.63 -1.81 1.03
N ASN A 170 -16.05 -2.90 1.66
CA ASN A 170 -16.65 -4.04 0.99
C ASN A 170 -17.93 -4.43 1.75
N ALA A 171 -18.53 -5.57 1.38
CA ALA A 171 -19.77 -6.04 1.99
C ALA A 171 -19.69 -6.32 3.50
N ARG A 172 -18.48 -6.44 4.08
CA ARG A 172 -18.24 -6.88 5.46
C ARG A 172 -17.51 -5.86 6.32
N HIS A 173 -16.73 -4.98 5.72
CA HIS A 173 -15.88 -4.05 6.43
C HIS A 173 -15.76 -2.72 5.70
N ILE A 174 -15.52 -1.67 6.47
CA ILE A 174 -14.97 -0.40 6.02
C ILE A 174 -13.58 -0.23 6.61
N VAL A 175 -12.69 0.42 5.88
CA VAL A 175 -11.37 0.84 6.32
C VAL A 175 -11.14 2.29 5.91
N TRP A 176 -10.45 3.05 6.76
CA TRP A 176 -10.09 4.43 6.46
C TRP A 176 -8.84 4.82 7.23
N ARG A 177 -8.20 5.90 6.78
CA ARG A 177 -7.14 6.55 7.52
C ARG A 177 -7.70 7.72 8.32
N GLN A 178 -7.33 7.78 9.59
CA GLN A 178 -7.67 8.90 10.47
C GLN A 178 -6.43 9.76 10.71
N ASN A 179 -6.50 11.04 10.35
CA ASN A 179 -5.49 12.01 10.76
C ASN A 179 -5.71 12.35 12.24
N LEU A 180 -4.68 12.16 13.05
CA LEU A 180 -4.69 12.45 14.49
C LEU A 180 -3.97 13.76 14.83
N GLY A 181 -3.56 14.53 13.82
CA GLY A 181 -2.77 15.74 13.94
C GLY A 181 -1.27 15.49 14.10
N HIS A 182 -0.46 16.53 13.87
CA HIS A 182 1.00 16.52 14.08
C HIS A 182 1.75 15.38 13.39
N GLY A 183 1.28 14.97 12.20
CA GLY A 183 1.88 13.87 11.43
C GLY A 183 1.63 12.48 12.00
N SER A 184 0.68 12.35 12.94
CA SER A 184 0.22 11.05 13.45
C SER A 184 -1.02 10.60 12.68
N MET A 185 -1.06 9.32 12.32
CA MET A 185 -2.20 8.69 11.66
C MET A 185 -2.60 7.39 12.35
N ALA A 186 -3.86 7.01 12.18
CA ALA A 186 -4.37 5.69 12.51
C ALA A 186 -5.00 5.04 11.28
N LEU A 187 -4.76 3.74 11.11
CA LEU A 187 -5.52 2.91 10.20
C LEU A 187 -6.69 2.32 10.97
N MET A 188 -7.90 2.58 10.51
CA MET A 188 -9.14 2.25 11.20
C MET A 188 -9.95 1.25 10.39
N ALA A 189 -10.79 0.47 11.09
CA ALA A 189 -11.78 -0.40 10.47
C ALA A 189 -13.06 -0.48 11.29
N ALA A 190 -14.16 -0.85 10.64
CA ALA A 190 -15.40 -1.23 11.31
C ALA A 190 -16.15 -2.30 10.50
N GLU A 191 -16.98 -3.08 11.16
CA GLU A 191 -18.02 -3.90 10.53
C GLU A 191 -19.32 -3.08 10.37
N PRO A 192 -20.26 -3.46 9.49
CA PRO A 192 -21.55 -2.80 9.38
C PRO A 192 -22.27 -2.74 10.74
N GLY A 193 -22.56 -1.53 11.22
CA GLY A 193 -23.18 -1.29 12.52
C GLY A 193 -22.30 -1.62 13.74
N GLY A 194 -21.03 -2.01 13.52
CA GLY A 194 -20.04 -2.25 14.55
C GLY A 194 -19.33 -0.98 15.00
N ALA A 195 -18.65 -1.04 16.14
CA ALA A 195 -17.82 0.06 16.62
C ALA A 195 -16.53 0.16 15.80
N PRO A 196 -16.11 1.38 15.39
CA PRO A 196 -14.77 1.66 14.90
C PRO A 196 -13.68 1.11 15.80
N ARG A 197 -12.66 0.50 15.20
CA ARG A 197 -11.47 0.00 15.88
C ARG A 197 -10.21 0.38 15.14
N GLN A 198 -9.14 0.65 15.89
CA GLN A 198 -7.83 0.92 15.33
C GLN A 198 -7.13 -0.39 14.97
N LEU A 199 -6.63 -0.49 13.74
CA LEU A 199 -5.79 -1.59 13.25
C LEU A 199 -4.32 -1.31 13.57
N ALA A 200 -3.87 -0.11 13.24
CA ALA A 200 -2.50 0.35 13.39
C ALA A 200 -2.46 1.85 13.71
N ARG A 201 -1.36 2.30 14.31
CA ARG A 201 -1.05 3.71 14.54
C ARG A 201 0.40 3.96 14.15
N GLY A 202 0.62 5.07 13.46
CA GLY A 202 1.92 5.43 12.91
C GLY A 202 1.96 6.88 12.49
N GLY A 203 2.86 7.21 11.58
CA GLY A 203 2.92 8.48 10.89
C GLY A 203 2.45 8.38 9.45
N TRP A 204 3.06 9.22 8.60
CA TRP A 204 2.77 9.31 7.17
C TRP A 204 3.03 8.02 6.39
N GLU A 205 3.79 7.05 6.94
CA GLU A 205 3.98 5.75 6.30
C GLU A 205 2.68 4.94 6.14
N LEU A 206 1.64 5.28 6.89
CA LEU A 206 0.31 4.67 6.73
C LEU A 206 -0.47 5.26 5.54
N GLU A 207 0.00 6.33 4.88
CA GLU A 207 -0.71 6.94 3.73
C GLU A 207 -0.82 5.98 2.55
N ASP A 208 0.15 5.09 2.38
CA ASP A 208 0.16 4.14 1.29
C ASP A 208 -0.52 2.80 1.67
N ALA A 209 -1.35 2.77 2.73
CA ALA A 209 -2.08 1.56 3.11
C ALA A 209 -3.04 1.11 1.97
N LEU A 210 -2.92 -0.15 1.58
CA LEU A 210 -3.69 -0.76 0.49
C LEU A 210 -4.79 -1.65 1.05
N PHE A 211 -5.96 -1.64 0.40
CA PHE A 211 -7.09 -2.47 0.78
C PHE A 211 -7.32 -3.61 -0.22
N ASP A 212 -7.27 -4.84 0.28
CA ASP A 212 -7.65 -6.05 -0.47
C ASP A 212 -9.12 -6.37 -0.16
N ALA A 213 -10.02 -5.72 -0.89
CA ALA A 213 -11.47 -5.83 -0.69
C ALA A 213 -11.97 -7.27 -0.81
N ALA A 214 -11.41 -8.07 -1.73
CA ALA A 214 -11.82 -9.45 -1.94
C ALA A 214 -11.53 -10.34 -0.72
N ALA A 215 -10.43 -10.09 -0.02
CA ALA A 215 -10.01 -10.88 1.13
C ALA A 215 -10.30 -10.22 2.49
N SER A 216 -10.80 -8.99 2.52
CA SER A 216 -10.93 -8.20 3.75
C SER A 216 -9.62 -8.11 4.52
N HIS A 217 -8.55 -7.74 3.82
CA HIS A 217 -7.23 -7.47 4.41
C HIS A 217 -6.79 -6.04 4.11
N VAL A 218 -5.95 -5.50 4.99
CA VAL A 218 -5.16 -4.30 4.72
C VAL A 218 -3.69 -4.66 4.62
N ILE A 219 -2.97 -3.97 3.74
CA ILE A 219 -1.53 -4.09 3.56
C ILE A 219 -0.92 -2.72 3.84
N TYR A 220 0.02 -2.62 4.80
CA TYR A 220 0.56 -1.32 5.21
C TYR A 220 2.01 -1.43 5.68
N ALA A 221 2.73 -0.31 5.68
CA ALA A 221 4.10 -0.23 6.19
C ALA A 221 4.13 -0.14 7.72
N SER A 222 5.11 -0.81 8.35
CA SER A 222 5.45 -0.72 9.77
C SER A 222 6.93 -0.37 9.95
N ALA A 223 7.35 -0.19 11.20
CA ALA A 223 8.76 0.03 11.54
C ALA A 223 9.66 -1.15 11.13
N GLU A 224 9.13 -2.37 11.09
CA GLU A 224 9.84 -3.60 10.81
C GLU A 224 9.75 -4.06 9.35
N GLY A 225 8.71 -3.67 8.62
CA GLY A 225 8.46 -4.11 7.25
C GLY A 225 7.02 -3.88 6.80
N VAL A 226 6.58 -4.61 5.77
CA VAL A 226 5.19 -4.54 5.30
C VAL A 226 4.36 -5.62 5.98
N VAL A 227 3.19 -5.23 6.48
CA VAL A 227 2.24 -6.07 7.20
C VAL A 227 1.02 -6.35 6.33
N VAL A 228 0.47 -7.56 6.45
CA VAL A 228 -0.90 -7.91 6.05
C VAL A 228 -1.71 -8.15 7.31
N GLN A 229 -2.86 -7.50 7.45
CA GLN A 229 -3.75 -7.69 8.60
C GLN A 229 -5.19 -7.95 8.16
N GLY A 230 -5.81 -8.99 8.74
CA GLY A 230 -7.23 -9.29 8.56
C GLY A 230 -8.13 -8.29 9.26
N LEU A 231 -9.28 -8.04 8.64
CA LEU A 231 -10.28 -7.13 9.21
C LEU A 231 -11.28 -7.82 10.16
N ALA A 232 -11.23 -9.14 10.29
CA ALA A 232 -11.96 -9.82 11.34
C ALA A 232 -11.44 -9.39 12.73
N PRO A 233 -12.31 -9.20 13.74
CA PRO A 233 -11.90 -8.90 15.10
C PRO A 233 -10.90 -9.93 15.63
N GLY A 234 -9.80 -9.46 16.23
CA GLY A 234 -8.75 -10.32 16.78
C GLY A 234 -7.79 -10.94 15.76
N ALA A 235 -7.96 -10.66 14.46
CA ALA A 235 -7.00 -11.09 13.45
C ALA A 235 -5.62 -10.43 13.70
N PRO A 236 -4.55 -11.21 13.92
CA PRO A 236 -3.24 -10.66 14.18
C PRO A 236 -2.64 -10.06 12.90
N PRO A 237 -1.85 -8.97 13.00
CA PRO A 237 -1.00 -8.53 11.90
C PRO A 237 0.07 -9.59 11.60
N VAL A 238 0.36 -9.81 10.32
CA VAL A 238 1.37 -10.76 9.85
C VAL A 238 2.35 -10.07 8.91
N MET A 239 3.64 -10.17 9.20
CA MET A 239 4.69 -9.60 8.34
C MET A 239 4.80 -10.33 7.01
N ILE A 240 5.04 -9.60 5.93
CA ILE A 240 5.47 -10.18 4.65
C ILE A 240 6.95 -10.49 4.72
N ALA A 241 7.33 -11.76 4.57
CA ALA A 241 8.70 -12.22 4.66
C ALA A 241 9.59 -11.51 3.63
N GLY A 242 10.79 -11.11 4.07
CA GLY A 242 11.77 -10.43 3.20
C GLY A 242 11.54 -8.93 3.01
N THR A 243 10.48 -8.36 3.61
CA THR A 243 10.30 -6.90 3.73
C THR A 243 11.09 -6.33 4.91
N ARG A 244 11.34 -5.01 4.89
CA ARG A 244 12.15 -4.29 5.87
C ARG A 244 11.52 -2.96 6.23
N GLY A 245 11.89 -2.41 7.39
CA GLY A 245 11.52 -1.05 7.76
C GLY A 245 11.82 -0.05 6.63
N ALA A 246 10.88 0.85 6.41
CA ALA A 246 10.83 1.82 5.29
C ALA A 246 10.52 1.25 3.89
N ASP A 247 10.25 -0.05 3.73
CA ASP A 247 9.58 -0.53 2.52
C ASP A 247 8.14 0.03 2.48
N GLN A 248 7.75 0.61 1.34
CA GLN A 248 6.42 1.21 1.16
C GLN A 248 5.59 0.37 0.19
N PRO A 249 4.43 -0.19 0.58
CA PRO A 249 3.52 -0.80 -0.38
C PRO A 249 2.91 0.29 -1.26
N LEU A 250 3.00 0.19 -2.58
CA LEU A 250 2.54 1.25 -3.49
C LEU A 250 1.32 0.86 -4.33
N SER A 251 1.14 -0.43 -4.61
CA SER A 251 -0.01 -0.91 -5.38
C SER A 251 -0.20 -2.41 -5.22
N PHE A 252 -1.44 -2.87 -5.25
CA PHE A 252 -1.78 -4.27 -5.11
C PHE A 252 -2.88 -4.66 -6.10
N ASP A 253 -2.69 -5.77 -6.81
CA ASP A 253 -3.74 -6.38 -7.64
C ASP A 253 -4.28 -7.64 -6.95
N ALA A 254 -5.52 -7.57 -6.48
CA ALA A 254 -6.16 -8.68 -5.77
C ALA A 254 -6.35 -9.94 -6.64
N ALA A 255 -6.48 -9.80 -7.96
CA ALA A 255 -6.70 -10.93 -8.86
C ALA A 255 -5.43 -11.76 -9.06
N SER A 256 -4.30 -11.10 -9.31
CA SER A 256 -3.01 -11.78 -9.50
C SER A 256 -2.17 -11.93 -8.23
N ARG A 257 -2.60 -11.28 -7.13
CA ARG A 257 -1.89 -11.18 -5.86
C ARG A 257 -0.52 -10.52 -5.95
N TRP A 258 -0.24 -9.77 -7.03
CA TRP A 258 0.98 -8.99 -7.13
C TRP A 258 0.88 -7.73 -6.27
N LEU A 259 1.89 -7.52 -5.43
CA LEU A 259 2.14 -6.32 -4.65
C LEU A 259 3.38 -5.63 -5.24
N ALA A 260 3.26 -4.35 -5.56
CA ALA A 260 4.39 -3.48 -5.83
C ALA A 260 4.77 -2.75 -4.55
N LEU A 261 6.04 -2.83 -4.18
CA LEU A 261 6.60 -2.05 -3.07
C LEU A 261 7.82 -1.28 -3.53
N ARG A 262 8.02 -0.11 -2.94
CA ARG A 262 9.26 0.63 -3.05
C ARG A 262 10.21 0.20 -1.94
N ARG A 263 11.44 -0.07 -2.32
CA ARG A 263 12.56 -0.33 -1.42
C ARG A 263 13.62 0.74 -1.60
N ALA A 264 13.84 1.53 -0.56
CA ALA A 264 14.83 2.60 -0.58
C ALA A 264 16.28 2.10 -0.55
N ARG A 265 16.54 0.93 0.07
CA ARG A 265 17.89 0.37 0.22
C ARG A 265 17.92 -1.15 0.10
N GLY A 266 18.96 -1.68 -0.54
CA GLY A 266 19.12 -3.11 -0.79
C GLY A 266 18.35 -3.60 -2.01
N GLY A 267 18.52 -4.87 -2.37
CA GLY A 267 17.79 -5.50 -3.47
C GLY A 267 16.49 -6.17 -3.06
N CYS A 268 15.64 -6.44 -4.04
CA CYS A 268 14.42 -7.24 -3.89
C CYS A 268 14.72 -8.73 -3.80
N ASP A 269 15.73 -9.17 -4.56
CA ASP A 269 16.21 -10.53 -4.68
C ASP A 269 17.74 -10.49 -4.90
N ALA A 270 18.36 -11.66 -5.03
CA ALA A 270 19.79 -11.77 -5.32
C ALA A 270 20.18 -11.13 -6.67
N ALA A 271 19.27 -11.12 -7.65
CA ALA A 271 19.53 -10.59 -8.99
C ALA A 271 19.56 -9.05 -9.02
N VAL A 272 18.89 -8.40 -8.08
CA VAL A 272 18.80 -6.93 -7.96
C VAL A 272 19.44 -6.46 -6.65
N ALA A 273 20.39 -7.22 -6.10
CA ALA A 273 21.10 -6.96 -4.83
C ALA A 273 22.05 -5.75 -4.87
N ASN A 274 21.71 -4.67 -5.59
CA ASN A 274 22.46 -3.44 -5.53
C ASN A 274 22.11 -2.67 -4.24
N PRO A 275 23.06 -2.50 -3.31
CA PRO A 275 22.80 -1.91 -1.99
C PRO A 275 22.50 -0.41 -2.02
N SER A 276 22.80 0.31 -3.11
CA SER A 276 22.76 1.78 -3.16
C SER A 276 21.64 2.39 -4.03
N GLY A 277 20.85 1.57 -4.74
CA GLY A 277 19.77 2.04 -5.60
C GLY A 277 18.38 1.89 -4.98
N GLU A 278 17.45 2.79 -5.30
CA GLU A 278 16.03 2.56 -5.06
C GLU A 278 15.47 1.56 -6.07
N HIS A 279 14.63 0.65 -5.59
CA HIS A 279 14.02 -0.40 -6.41
C HIS A 279 12.52 -0.49 -6.18
N VAL A 280 11.86 -1.07 -7.17
CA VAL A 280 10.51 -1.58 -7.04
C VAL A 280 10.60 -3.09 -6.91
N CYS A 281 10.10 -3.63 -5.81
CA CYS A 281 9.96 -5.07 -5.66
C CYS A 281 8.53 -5.45 -5.97
N LEU A 282 8.38 -6.40 -6.89
CA LEU A 282 7.12 -7.03 -7.19
C LEU A 282 7.10 -8.36 -6.44
N LEU A 283 6.15 -8.50 -5.51
CA LEU A 283 5.96 -9.71 -4.71
C LEU A 283 4.64 -10.36 -5.11
N ARG A 284 4.64 -11.65 -5.44
CA ARG A 284 3.37 -12.39 -5.57
C ARG A 284 3.04 -13.00 -4.23
N LEU A 285 2.02 -12.47 -3.59
CA LEU A 285 1.52 -13.01 -2.32
C LEU A 285 0.76 -14.31 -2.58
N PRO A 286 0.70 -15.23 -1.61
CA PRO A 286 -0.16 -16.39 -1.73
C PRO A 286 -1.62 -15.96 -1.91
N PRO A 287 -2.48 -16.86 -2.44
CA PRO A 287 -3.91 -16.67 -2.37
C PRO A 287 -4.33 -16.34 -0.95
N ALA A 288 -5.29 -15.43 -0.79
CA ALA A 288 -5.86 -15.17 0.52
C ALA A 288 -6.38 -16.48 1.13
N GLY A 289 -5.90 -16.83 2.32
CA GLY A 289 -6.47 -17.93 3.09
C GLY A 289 -7.96 -17.67 3.32
N LYS A 290 -8.79 -18.69 3.16
CA LYS A 290 -10.22 -18.61 3.44
C LYS A 290 -10.49 -18.58 4.94
#